data_AF-A0A2D6X8F0-F1
#
_entry.id   AF-A0A2D6X8F0-F1
#
_cell.length_a   1.000
_cell.length_b   1.000
_cell.length_c   1.000
_cell.angle_alpha   90.00
_cell.angle_beta   90.00
_cell.angle_gamma   90.00
#
_symmetry.space_group_name_H-M   'P 1'
#
loop_
_entity.id
_entity.type
_entity.pdbx_description
1 polymer ?
#
loop_
_entity_poly.entity_id
_entity_poly.type
_entity_poly.pdbx_seq_one_letter_code
_entity_poly.pdbx_strand_id
1 'polypeptide(L)'
;MKMNYDIALTPNEWAMISNDLHGEGLHLVSKWRYNNKVHEEEYGFRTVESKSSIHTIVIDGQHALTTRFASDADKIIQELQTNTNFEVSVVTDTTISTEDKWVNPLGEYFLLDYENIVGIQQIGTTPELLYNEEVRMVTTLLNKNNTEVQLQFIITWETDGIQTKGCIEELCVNMPLPDIGTIQHLIETTISNYGDIGEPLIECYFDAKTDSRSECTPDIVARTRSARLVARGEEE
;
A
#
# COMPACT_ATOMS: atom_id res chain seq x y z
N MET A 1 4.70 15.55 2.98
CA MET A 1 5.52 15.49 4.20
C MET A 1 5.78 14.04 4.55
N LYS A 2 6.99 13.71 5.01
CA LYS A 2 7.40 12.35 5.33
C LYS A 2 8.29 12.38 6.58
N MET A 3 7.97 11.55 7.55
CA MET A 3 8.66 11.44 8.84
C MET A 3 9.24 10.03 8.92
N ASN A 4 10.54 9.94 9.16
CA ASN A 4 11.23 8.66 9.26
C ASN A 4 11.74 8.48 10.69
N TYR A 5 11.26 7.44 11.36
CA TYR A 5 11.66 7.03 12.70
C TYR A 5 12.66 5.89 12.57
N ASP A 6 13.88 6.10 13.06
CA ASP A 6 14.96 5.10 13.05
C ASP A 6 14.75 4.10 14.19
N ILE A 7 13.82 3.16 13.96
CA ILE A 7 13.46 2.11 14.91
C ILE A 7 13.38 0.76 14.19
N ALA A 8 14.10 -0.21 14.72
CA ALA A 8 14.03 -1.58 14.24
C ALA A 8 12.86 -2.32 14.91
N LEU A 9 11.91 -2.78 14.09
CA LEU A 9 10.72 -3.50 14.55
C LEU A 9 10.64 -4.86 13.86
N THR A 10 10.53 -5.92 14.65
CA THR A 10 10.21 -7.25 14.14
C THR A 10 8.82 -7.27 13.51
N PRO A 11 8.52 -8.22 12.60
CA PRO A 11 7.18 -8.35 12.04
C PRO A 11 6.08 -8.51 13.09
N ASN A 12 6.39 -9.18 14.21
CA ASN A 12 5.43 -9.35 15.31
C ASN A 12 5.19 -8.04 16.07
N GLU A 13 6.24 -7.26 16.38
CA GLU A 13 6.07 -5.94 17.00
C GLU A 13 5.30 -4.98 16.09
N TRP A 14 5.57 -5.02 14.80
CA TRP A 14 4.81 -4.23 13.81
C TRP A 14 3.32 -4.62 13.78
N ALA A 15 3.02 -5.92 13.84
CA ALA A 15 1.65 -6.38 13.96
C ALA A 15 1.02 -5.86 15.26
N MET A 16 1.71 -5.93 16.39
CA MET A 16 1.22 -5.41 17.67
C MET A 16 0.92 -3.90 17.60
N ILE A 17 1.87 -3.09 17.12
CA ILE A 17 1.71 -1.65 16.93
C ILE A 17 0.50 -1.34 16.03
N SER A 18 0.34 -2.04 14.90
CA SER A 18 -0.82 -1.85 14.04
C SER A 18 -2.15 -2.13 14.74
N ASN A 19 -2.18 -3.08 15.67
CA ASN A 19 -3.38 -3.45 16.40
C ASN A 19 -3.68 -2.48 17.54
N ASP A 20 -2.64 -1.97 18.20
CA ASP A 20 -2.78 -0.90 19.18
C ASP A 20 -3.29 0.39 18.52
N LEU A 21 -2.73 0.76 17.36
CA LEU A 21 -3.21 1.89 16.56
C LEU A 21 -4.68 1.74 16.14
N HIS A 22 -5.11 0.52 15.79
CA HIS A 22 -6.52 0.25 15.51
C HIS A 22 -7.40 0.57 16.73
N GLY A 23 -6.95 0.26 17.95
CA GLY A 23 -7.64 0.64 19.19
C GLY A 23 -7.74 2.15 19.43
N GLU A 24 -6.83 2.93 18.85
CA GLU A 24 -6.80 4.40 18.87
C GLU A 24 -7.56 5.04 17.68
N GLY A 25 -8.25 4.25 16.86
CA GLY A 25 -8.99 4.74 15.69
C GLY A 25 -8.12 4.98 14.44
N LEU A 26 -6.90 4.44 14.40
CA LEU A 26 -5.97 4.53 13.26
C LEU A 26 -5.86 3.16 12.58
N HIS A 27 -6.69 2.93 11.57
CA HIS A 27 -6.81 1.62 10.94
C HIS A 27 -5.94 1.51 9.69
N LEU A 28 -4.93 0.63 9.72
CA LEU A 28 -4.08 0.35 8.57
C LEU A 28 -4.77 -0.58 7.57
N VAL A 29 -4.98 -0.09 6.36
CA VAL A 29 -5.77 -0.74 5.32
C VAL A 29 -5.05 -0.77 3.98
N SER A 30 -5.48 -1.68 3.10
CA SER A 30 -5.02 -1.70 1.72
C SER A 30 -5.46 -0.43 0.97
N LYS A 31 -4.70 -0.04 -0.05
CA LYS A 31 -5.06 1.08 -0.95
C LYS A 31 -6.50 0.95 -1.45
N TRP A 32 -6.81 -0.18 -2.06
CA TRP A 32 -8.07 -0.45 -2.77
C TRP A 32 -9.23 -0.86 -1.84
N ARG A 33 -9.46 -0.11 -0.76
CA ARG A 33 -10.55 -0.40 0.18
C ARG A 33 -11.87 0.20 -0.35
N TYR A 34 -12.73 -0.64 -0.91
CA TYR A 34 -14.04 -0.26 -1.44
C TYR A 34 -15.17 -0.25 -0.40
N ASN A 35 -14.89 -0.71 0.84
CA ASN A 35 -15.86 -0.76 1.93
C ASN A 35 -15.49 0.27 3.01
N ASN A 36 -16.46 1.05 3.45
CA ASN A 36 -16.27 2.04 4.50
C ASN A 36 -16.26 1.47 5.92
N LYS A 37 -16.41 0.16 6.06
CA LYS A 37 -16.37 -0.52 7.35
C LYS A 37 -15.00 -1.12 7.62
N VAL A 38 -14.48 -0.84 8.80
CA VAL A 38 -13.41 -1.61 9.42
C VAL A 38 -14.03 -2.94 9.87
N HIS A 39 -13.39 -4.03 9.50
CA HIS A 39 -13.79 -5.37 9.92
C HIS A 39 -12.94 -5.73 11.14
N GLU A 40 -13.56 -5.88 12.31
CA GLU A 40 -12.85 -6.19 13.56
C GLU A 40 -12.07 -7.51 13.47
N GLU A 41 -12.59 -8.45 12.67
CA GLU A 41 -11.90 -9.67 12.29
C GLU A 41 -10.65 -9.46 11.42
N GLU A 42 -10.25 -8.23 11.12
CA GLU A 42 -8.99 -7.89 10.45
C GLU A 42 -7.90 -7.41 11.42
N TYR A 43 -8.23 -7.22 12.71
CA TYR A 43 -7.28 -6.83 13.78
C TYR A 43 -7.30 -7.80 14.99
N GLY A 44 -6.41 -7.59 15.96
CA GLY A 44 -6.28 -8.35 17.21
C GLY A 44 -5.35 -9.57 17.19
N PHE A 45 -5.21 -10.19 18.37
CA PHE A 45 -4.49 -11.44 18.61
C PHE A 45 -5.39 -12.65 18.40
N ARG A 46 -4.96 -13.62 17.59
CA ARG A 46 -5.82 -14.76 17.24
C ARG A 46 -5.06 -15.96 16.70
N THR A 47 -5.74 -17.10 16.80
CA THR A 47 -5.29 -18.37 16.23
C THR A 47 -5.47 -18.33 14.72
N VAL A 48 -4.36 -18.37 13.99
CA VAL A 48 -4.33 -18.43 12.53
C VAL A 48 -4.02 -19.86 12.10
N GLU A 49 -4.91 -20.43 11.28
CA GLU A 49 -4.67 -21.72 10.64
C GLU A 49 -3.91 -21.51 9.32
N SER A 50 -2.77 -22.17 9.17
CA SER A 50 -2.01 -22.23 7.93
C SER A 50 -2.03 -23.66 7.40
N LYS A 51 -2.45 -23.81 6.15
CA LYS A 51 -2.47 -25.08 5.44
C LYS A 51 -1.30 -25.12 4.47
N SER A 52 -0.40 -26.09 4.64
CA SER A 52 0.66 -26.39 3.66
C SER A 52 0.45 -27.78 3.09
N SER A 53 0.76 -27.95 1.81
CA SER A 53 0.62 -29.22 1.13
C SER A 53 1.93 -29.58 0.45
N ILE A 54 2.35 -30.84 0.61
CA ILE A 54 3.48 -31.43 -0.08
C ILE A 54 2.92 -32.54 -0.96
N HIS A 55 3.25 -32.49 -2.24
CA HIS A 55 2.89 -33.50 -3.22
C HIS A 55 4.11 -34.36 -3.50
N THR A 56 4.06 -35.61 -3.05
CA THR A 56 5.09 -36.61 -3.24
C THR A 56 4.76 -37.44 -4.46
N ILE A 57 5.62 -37.37 -5.48
CA ILE A 57 5.54 -38.19 -6.68
C ILE A 57 6.17 -39.55 -6.37
N VAL A 58 5.38 -40.60 -6.57
CA VAL A 58 5.75 -41.99 -6.35
C VAL A 58 5.87 -42.68 -7.69
N ILE A 59 7.02 -43.29 -7.94
CA ILE A 59 7.34 -44.04 -9.17
C ILE A 59 7.62 -45.48 -8.76
N ASP A 60 6.85 -46.43 -9.32
CA ASP A 60 6.95 -47.86 -9.02
C ASP A 60 6.93 -48.17 -7.51
N GLY A 61 6.07 -47.45 -6.78
CA GLY A 61 5.91 -47.59 -5.33
C GLY A 61 7.00 -46.95 -4.48
N GLN A 62 7.97 -46.22 -5.05
CA GLN A 62 9.02 -45.51 -4.33
C GLN A 62 8.88 -43.99 -4.41
N HIS A 63 9.19 -43.30 -3.32
CA HIS A 63 9.22 -41.83 -3.28
C HIS A 63 10.35 -41.32 -4.18
N ALA A 64 10.00 -40.60 -5.23
CA ALA A 64 10.97 -40.07 -6.18
C ALA A 64 11.27 -38.59 -5.92
N LEU A 65 10.22 -37.77 -5.87
CA LEU A 65 10.34 -36.31 -5.77
C LEU A 65 9.20 -35.72 -4.95
N THR A 66 9.43 -34.56 -4.33
CA THR A 66 8.40 -33.77 -3.65
C THR A 66 8.32 -32.37 -4.23
N THR A 67 7.11 -31.83 -4.31
CA THR A 67 6.85 -30.43 -4.69
C THR A 67 5.78 -29.82 -3.78
N ARG A 68 5.80 -28.50 -3.64
CA ARG A 68 4.79 -27.75 -2.87
C ARG A 68 3.57 -27.34 -3.71
N PHE A 69 3.66 -27.48 -5.03
CA PHE A 69 2.60 -27.04 -5.95
C PHE A 69 2.01 -28.23 -6.69
N ALA A 70 0.69 -28.39 -6.60
CA ALA A 70 -0.04 -29.43 -7.32
C ALA A 70 0.20 -29.34 -8.84
N SER A 71 0.25 -28.11 -9.39
CA SER A 71 0.49 -27.90 -10.82
C SER A 71 1.83 -28.44 -11.31
N ASP A 72 2.86 -28.40 -10.46
CA ASP A 72 4.17 -28.93 -10.81
C ASP A 72 4.17 -30.46 -10.70
N ALA A 73 3.48 -31.01 -9.70
CA ALA A 73 3.29 -32.45 -9.57
C ALA A 73 2.58 -33.02 -10.81
N ASP A 74 1.51 -32.36 -11.26
CA ASP A 74 0.74 -32.77 -12.43
C ASP A 74 1.58 -32.76 -13.71
N LYS A 75 2.38 -31.70 -13.94
CA LYS A 75 3.28 -31.61 -15.10
C LYS A 75 4.29 -32.74 -15.11
N ILE A 76 4.92 -33.02 -13.96
CA ILE A 76 5.95 -34.06 -13.85
C ILE A 76 5.33 -35.44 -14.09
N ILE A 77 4.14 -35.72 -13.52
CA ILE A 77 3.41 -36.96 -13.79
C ILE A 77 3.12 -37.09 -15.28
N GLN A 78 2.59 -36.05 -15.90
CA GLN A 78 2.21 -36.07 -17.31
C GLN A 78 3.42 -36.37 -18.21
N GLU A 79 4.56 -35.74 -17.95
CA GLU A 79 5.80 -36.01 -18.69
C GLU A 79 6.31 -37.44 -18.47
N LEU A 80 6.27 -37.94 -17.24
CA LEU A 80 6.73 -39.31 -16.93
C LEU A 80 5.82 -40.36 -17.56
N GLN A 81 4.50 -40.19 -17.48
CA GLN A 81 3.52 -41.09 -18.09
C GLN A 81 3.56 -41.09 -19.62
N THR A 82 3.96 -39.97 -20.24
CA THR A 82 4.05 -39.88 -21.72
C THR A 82 5.34 -40.52 -22.25
N ASN A 83 6.43 -40.46 -21.49
CA ASN A 83 7.76 -40.85 -21.97
C ASN A 83 8.28 -42.19 -21.40
N THR A 84 7.56 -42.77 -20.44
CA THR A 84 7.97 -44.01 -19.75
C THR A 84 6.77 -44.90 -19.45
N ASN A 85 7.01 -46.17 -19.11
CA ASN A 85 5.96 -47.12 -18.69
C ASN A 85 5.92 -47.31 -17.16
N PHE A 86 6.43 -46.35 -16.39
CA PHE A 86 6.43 -46.45 -14.93
C PHE A 86 5.01 -46.28 -14.36
N GLU A 87 4.74 -46.95 -13.24
CA GLU A 87 3.54 -46.66 -12.46
C GLU A 87 3.79 -45.40 -11.64
N VAL A 88 3.21 -44.29 -12.08
CA VAL A 88 3.37 -42.97 -11.45
C VAL A 88 2.09 -42.55 -10.76
N SER A 89 2.19 -42.19 -9.48
CA SER A 89 1.09 -41.63 -8.68
C SER A 89 1.58 -40.46 -7.82
N VAL A 90 0.65 -39.68 -7.27
CA VAL A 90 0.95 -38.60 -6.32
C VAL A 90 0.23 -38.83 -5.01
N VAL A 91 0.99 -38.77 -3.93
CA VAL A 91 0.50 -38.74 -2.56
C VAL A 91 0.57 -37.28 -2.09
N THR A 92 -0.54 -36.76 -1.58
CA THR A 92 -0.59 -35.39 -1.06
C THR A 92 -0.66 -35.42 0.46
N ASP A 93 0.40 -34.94 1.11
CA ASP A 93 0.44 -34.74 2.54
C ASP A 93 0.02 -33.31 2.85
N THR A 94 -1.03 -33.16 3.64
CA THR A 94 -1.51 -31.85 4.11
C THR A 94 -1.13 -31.67 5.56
N THR A 95 -0.36 -30.63 5.84
CA THR A 95 -0.06 -30.19 7.20
C THR A 95 -0.89 -28.96 7.51
N ILE A 96 -1.76 -29.08 8.52
CA ILE A 96 -2.47 -27.96 9.12
C ILE A 96 -1.69 -27.55 10.37
N SER A 97 -1.23 -26.31 10.41
CA SER A 97 -0.58 -25.73 11.59
C SER A 97 -1.41 -24.55 12.09
N THR A 98 -1.70 -24.54 13.39
CA THR A 98 -2.34 -23.42 14.07
C THR A 98 -1.30 -22.66 14.87
N GLU A 99 -1.28 -21.34 14.75
CA GLU A 99 -0.38 -20.46 15.49
C GLU A 99 -1.18 -19.28 16.05
N ASP A 100 -1.03 -19.02 17.34
CA ASP A 100 -1.56 -17.82 17.98
C ASP A 100 -0.61 -16.65 17.71
N LYS A 101 -1.09 -15.63 16.99
CA LYS A 101 -0.28 -14.46 16.66
C LYS A 101 -1.11 -13.20 16.51
N TRP A 102 -0.41 -12.07 16.56
CA TRP A 102 -0.97 -10.79 16.14
C TRP A 102 -1.15 -10.77 14.63
N VAL A 103 -2.30 -10.27 14.18
CA VAL A 103 -2.58 -10.16 12.76
C VAL A 103 -1.83 -8.96 12.18
N ASN A 104 -1.17 -9.20 11.05
CA ASN A 104 -0.46 -8.17 10.31
C ASN A 104 -1.46 -7.14 9.72
N PRO A 105 -1.06 -5.87 9.58
CA PRO A 105 -1.88 -4.88 8.89
C PRO A 105 -2.19 -5.31 7.45
N LEU A 106 -3.36 -4.91 6.96
CA LEU A 106 -3.82 -5.20 5.60
C LEU A 106 -3.11 -4.36 4.53
N GLY A 107 -2.44 -3.29 4.95
CA GLY A 107 -1.75 -2.37 4.07
C GLY A 107 -1.12 -1.22 4.84
N GLU A 108 -0.90 -0.13 4.14
CA GLU A 108 -0.14 1.03 4.63
C GLU A 108 -0.97 2.30 4.74
N TYR A 109 -2.22 2.32 4.24
CA TYR A 109 -3.07 3.52 4.20
C TYR A 109 -3.90 3.62 5.46
N PHE A 110 -4.16 4.82 5.96
CA PHE A 110 -5.05 4.99 7.09
C PHE A 110 -6.50 5.22 6.70
N LEU A 111 -7.39 4.45 7.33
CA LEU A 111 -8.77 4.84 7.56
C LEU A 111 -8.85 5.35 9.01
N LEU A 112 -9.30 6.59 9.19
CA LEU A 112 -9.26 7.30 10.46
C LEU A 112 -10.65 7.40 11.09
N ASP A 113 -10.75 7.07 12.37
CA ASP A 113 -11.97 7.09 13.19
C ASP A 113 -11.68 7.51 14.64
N TYR A 114 -10.80 8.51 14.82
CA TYR A 114 -10.53 9.11 16.12
C TYR A 114 -11.44 10.32 16.40
N GLU A 115 -11.50 10.77 17.66
CA GLU A 115 -12.35 11.91 18.04
C GLU A 115 -11.80 13.25 17.51
N ASN A 116 -12.68 14.15 17.10
CA ASN A 116 -12.35 15.51 16.65
C ASN A 116 -11.50 15.59 15.37
N ILE A 117 -11.61 14.61 14.46
CA ILE A 117 -11.07 14.73 13.10
C ILE A 117 -11.59 16.03 12.45
N VAL A 118 -10.68 16.83 11.89
CA VAL A 118 -11.04 18.08 11.20
C VAL A 118 -11.52 17.81 9.77
N GLY A 119 -10.81 16.95 9.05
CA GLY A 119 -11.23 16.46 7.74
C GLY A 119 -12.46 15.55 7.80
N ILE A 120 -13.05 15.29 6.64
CA ILE A 120 -14.09 14.27 6.48
C ILE A 120 -13.44 13.04 5.86
N GLN A 121 -13.49 11.91 6.56
CA GLN A 121 -13.01 10.64 6.00
C GLN A 121 -13.82 10.28 4.76
N GLN A 122 -13.15 10.24 3.62
CA GLN A 122 -13.67 9.78 2.36
C GLN A 122 -12.98 8.47 1.97
N ILE A 123 -13.75 7.58 1.35
CA ILE A 123 -13.28 6.28 0.90
C ILE A 123 -13.66 6.17 -0.56
N GLY A 124 -12.69 6.48 -1.42
CA GLY A 124 -12.79 6.32 -2.87
C GLY A 124 -11.99 5.10 -3.31
N THR A 125 -11.00 5.33 -4.19
CA THR A 125 -10.01 4.30 -4.54
C THR A 125 -8.95 4.13 -3.47
N THR A 126 -8.66 5.19 -2.73
CA THR A 126 -7.70 5.26 -1.64
C THR A 126 -8.40 5.98 -0.47
N PRO A 127 -8.21 5.56 0.79
CA PRO A 127 -8.67 6.33 1.94
C PRO A 127 -7.99 7.70 2.00
N GLU A 128 -8.78 8.75 2.19
CA GLU A 128 -8.29 10.13 2.29
C GLU A 128 -9.17 10.97 3.22
N LEU A 129 -8.56 11.98 3.86
CA LEU A 129 -9.32 13.05 4.50
C LEU A 129 -9.58 14.15 3.47
N LEU A 130 -10.85 14.52 3.31
CA LEU A 130 -11.27 15.66 2.52
C LEU A 130 -11.48 16.86 3.45
N TYR A 131 -10.85 17.98 3.11
CA TYR A 131 -11.07 19.26 3.75
C TYR A 131 -11.84 20.19 2.80
N ASN A 132 -12.12 21.41 3.26
CA ASN A 132 -12.75 22.42 2.43
C ASN A 132 -11.92 22.74 1.17
N GLU A 133 -12.55 23.30 0.13
CA GLU A 133 -11.88 23.75 -1.11
C GLU A 133 -11.13 22.62 -1.87
N GLU A 134 -11.64 21.39 -1.79
CA GLU A 134 -11.09 20.21 -2.48
C GLU A 134 -9.65 19.83 -2.07
N VAL A 135 -9.20 20.29 -0.88
CA VAL A 135 -7.94 19.83 -0.30
C VAL A 135 -8.11 18.40 0.21
N ARG A 136 -7.20 17.51 -0.19
CA ARG A 136 -7.21 16.09 0.18
C ARG A 136 -5.92 15.72 0.87
N MET A 137 -5.99 14.89 1.90
CA MET A 137 -4.82 14.31 2.54
C MET A 137 -4.89 12.79 2.53
N VAL A 138 -3.88 12.15 1.94
CA VAL A 138 -3.64 10.72 2.06
C VAL A 138 -2.54 10.50 3.08
N THR A 139 -2.79 9.64 4.05
CA THR A 139 -1.83 9.30 5.10
C THR A 139 -1.45 7.83 5.00
N THR A 140 -0.15 7.55 5.08
CA THR A 140 0.37 6.18 5.09
C THR A 140 1.39 5.95 6.19
N LEU A 141 1.46 4.73 6.72
CA LEU A 141 2.48 4.28 7.66
C LEU A 141 3.09 2.95 7.17
N LEU A 142 4.42 2.91 7.04
CA LEU A 142 5.15 1.72 6.61
C LEU A 142 6.24 1.35 7.61
N ASN A 143 6.40 0.05 7.87
CA ASN A 143 7.64 -0.50 8.42
C ASN A 143 8.56 -0.89 7.26
N LYS A 144 9.53 -0.03 6.94
CA LYS A 144 10.50 -0.25 5.87
C LYS A 144 11.65 -1.14 6.36
N ASN A 145 11.75 -2.31 5.74
CA ASN A 145 12.82 -3.28 5.95
C ASN A 145 13.03 -3.70 7.42
N ASN A 146 12.03 -3.51 8.30
CA ASN A 146 12.14 -3.78 9.74
C ASN A 146 13.19 -2.91 10.45
N THR A 147 13.60 -1.78 9.85
CA THR A 147 14.64 -0.88 10.40
C THR A 147 14.18 0.57 10.49
N GLU A 148 13.10 0.95 9.81
CA GLU A 148 12.58 2.30 9.79
C GLU A 148 11.05 2.26 9.79
N VAL A 149 10.41 3.08 10.63
CA VAL A 149 8.99 3.38 10.46
C VAL A 149 8.83 4.70 9.74
N GLN A 150 7.96 4.74 8.75
CA GLN A 150 7.77 5.88 7.88
C GLN A 150 6.31 6.32 7.86
N LEU A 151 6.04 7.48 8.45
CA LEU A 151 4.76 8.17 8.39
C LEU A 151 4.80 9.19 7.26
N GLN A 152 3.85 9.15 6.34
CA GLN A 152 3.79 10.05 5.21
C GLN A 152 2.41 10.66 5.05
N PHE A 153 2.39 11.97 4.82
CA PHE A 153 1.21 12.77 4.49
C PHE A 153 1.39 13.36 3.08
N ILE A 154 0.46 13.04 2.18
CA ILE A 154 0.39 13.62 0.84
C ILE A 154 -0.84 14.51 0.80
N ILE A 155 -0.61 15.82 0.79
CA ILE A 155 -1.67 16.84 0.73
C ILE A 155 -1.73 17.35 -0.71
N THR A 156 -2.92 17.26 -1.31
CA THR A 156 -3.17 17.68 -2.69
C THR A 156 -4.30 18.70 -2.70
N TRP A 157 -4.10 19.79 -3.42
CA TRP A 157 -5.13 20.79 -3.67
C TRP A 157 -5.21 21.05 -5.17
N GLU A 158 -6.36 20.75 -5.75
CA GLU A 158 -6.65 21.01 -7.17
C GLU A 158 -7.36 22.37 -7.29
N THR A 159 -6.93 23.20 -8.23
CA THR A 159 -7.45 24.56 -8.37
C THR A 159 -7.31 25.07 -9.80
N ASP A 160 -8.30 25.83 -10.27
CA ASP A 160 -8.40 26.33 -11.65
C ASP A 160 -7.46 27.51 -11.97
N GLY A 161 -6.66 27.98 -11.01
CA GLY A 161 -5.82 29.17 -11.17
C GLY A 161 -4.53 29.16 -10.37
N ILE A 162 -3.61 30.07 -10.70
CA ILE A 162 -2.40 30.28 -9.91
C ILE A 162 -2.78 30.89 -8.56
N GLN A 163 -2.41 30.18 -7.50
CA GLN A 163 -2.71 30.60 -6.13
C GLN A 163 -1.57 31.36 -5.50
N THR A 164 -1.90 32.25 -4.56
CA THR A 164 -0.89 32.95 -3.78
C THR A 164 -0.28 32.02 -2.74
N LYS A 165 0.96 32.30 -2.36
CA LYS A 165 1.64 31.56 -1.29
C LYS A 165 0.80 31.48 0.00
N GLY A 166 0.15 32.57 0.39
CA GLY A 166 -0.68 32.61 1.60
C GLY A 166 -1.89 31.68 1.52
N CYS A 167 -2.54 31.57 0.35
CA CYS A 167 -3.63 30.61 0.14
C CYS A 167 -3.13 29.17 0.23
N ILE A 168 -1.96 28.89 -0.35
CA ILE A 168 -1.35 27.56 -0.30
C ILE A 168 -0.98 27.19 1.15
N GLU A 169 -0.38 28.11 1.91
CA GLU A 169 -0.05 27.86 3.33
C GLU A 169 -1.31 27.63 4.18
N GLU A 170 -2.35 28.43 3.98
CA GLU A 170 -3.60 28.26 4.74
C GLU A 170 -4.27 26.91 4.47
N LEU A 171 -4.41 26.55 3.19
CA LEU A 171 -5.17 25.37 2.78
C LEU A 171 -4.36 24.08 2.84
N CYS A 172 -3.08 24.09 2.44
CA CYS A 172 -2.25 22.89 2.37
C CYS A 172 -1.38 22.67 3.61
N VAL A 173 -1.33 23.62 4.55
CA VAL A 173 -0.57 23.49 5.81
C VAL A 173 -1.48 23.67 7.00
N ASN A 174 -2.01 24.88 7.22
CA ASN A 174 -2.71 25.21 8.47
C ASN A 174 -3.98 24.37 8.66
N MET A 175 -4.74 24.15 7.58
CA MET A 175 -5.98 23.38 7.60
C MET A 175 -5.77 21.90 8.00
N PRO A 176 -4.87 21.12 7.38
CA PRO A 176 -4.63 19.73 7.80
C PRO A 176 -3.77 19.58 9.06
N LEU A 177 -3.08 20.64 9.52
CA LEU A 177 -2.13 20.57 10.63
C LEU A 177 -2.68 19.94 11.92
N PRO A 178 -3.92 20.21 12.36
CA PRO A 178 -4.47 19.58 13.57
C PRO A 178 -4.56 18.05 13.45
N ASP A 179 -5.01 17.53 12.30
CA ASP A 179 -5.08 16.08 12.06
C ASP A 179 -3.68 15.47 11.96
N ILE A 180 -2.74 16.14 11.27
CA ILE A 180 -1.33 15.72 11.21
C ILE A 180 -0.76 15.59 12.62
N GLY A 181 -0.98 16.58 13.48
CA GLY A 181 -0.50 16.60 14.86
C GLY A 181 -1.08 15.47 15.70
N THR A 182 -2.39 15.21 15.60
CA THR A 182 -3.05 14.12 16.31
C THR A 182 -2.55 12.75 15.84
N ILE A 183 -2.48 12.53 14.52
CA ILE A 183 -2.00 11.27 13.96
C ILE A 183 -0.54 11.01 14.36
N GLN A 184 0.31 12.03 14.27
CA GLN A 184 1.70 11.94 14.69
C GLN A 184 1.80 11.59 16.18
N HIS A 185 1.06 12.28 17.05
CA HIS A 185 1.07 12.03 18.48
C HIS A 185 0.65 10.60 18.84
N LEU A 186 -0.42 10.09 18.23
CA LEU A 186 -0.92 8.73 18.47
C LEU A 186 0.12 7.70 18.03
N ILE A 187 0.71 7.87 16.84
CA ILE A 187 1.73 6.97 16.31
C ILE A 187 2.98 6.96 17.20
N GLU A 188 3.50 8.13 17.56
CA GLU A 188 4.68 8.25 18.40
C GLU A 188 4.45 7.65 19.78
N THR A 189 3.28 7.90 20.38
CA THR A 189 2.90 7.31 21.67
C THR A 189 2.82 5.79 21.58
N THR A 190 2.19 5.25 20.55
CA THR A 190 2.08 3.79 20.37
C THR A 190 3.44 3.15 20.14
N ILE A 191 4.28 3.69 19.25
CA ILE A 191 5.60 3.10 18.94
C ILE A 191 6.54 3.20 20.15
N SER A 192 6.45 4.27 20.95
CA SER A 192 7.25 4.44 22.17
C SER A 192 7.08 3.29 23.19
N ASN A 193 5.97 2.55 23.13
CA ASN A 193 5.75 1.38 23.99
C ASN A 193 6.62 0.17 23.60
N TYR A 194 7.20 0.18 22.39
CA TYR A 194 7.97 -0.92 21.81
C TYR A 194 9.46 -0.61 21.67
N GLY A 195 9.85 0.66 21.75
CA GLY A 195 11.24 1.05 21.70
C GLY A 195 11.40 2.56 21.85
N ASP A 196 12.64 3.00 22.08
CA ASP A 196 12.96 4.42 22.10
C ASP A 196 12.85 4.97 20.68
N ILE A 197 11.91 5.89 20.47
CA ILE A 197 11.80 6.62 19.22
C ILE A 197 12.61 7.91 19.36
N GLY A 198 13.73 7.99 18.63
CA GLY A 198 14.43 9.25 18.48
C GLY A 198 13.56 10.28 17.75
N GLU A 199 14.06 11.51 17.70
CA GLU A 199 13.45 12.57 16.89
C GLU A 199 13.38 12.14 15.41
N PRO A 200 12.19 12.18 14.77
CA PRO A 200 12.06 11.75 13.38
C PRO A 200 12.80 12.68 12.43
N LEU A 201 13.35 12.11 11.37
CA LEU A 201 13.80 12.91 10.22
C LEU A 201 12.58 13.36 9.41
N ILE A 202 12.32 14.66 9.38
CA ILE A 202 11.19 15.26 8.67
C ILE A 202 11.64 15.78 7.29
N GLU A 203 11.07 15.19 6.25
CA GLU A 203 11.21 15.59 4.86
C GLU A 203 9.91 16.26 4.38
N CYS A 204 9.96 17.55 4.09
CA CYS A 204 8.81 18.30 3.59
C CYS A 204 9.15 19.05 2.30
N TYR A 205 8.34 18.82 1.27
CA TYR A 205 8.49 19.44 -0.05
C TYR A 205 7.12 19.85 -0.57
N PHE A 206 7.07 20.97 -1.28
CA PHE A 206 5.92 21.41 -2.05
C PHE A 206 6.23 21.21 -3.53
N ASP A 207 5.32 20.55 -4.24
CA ASP A 207 5.35 20.41 -5.69
C ASP A 207 4.09 21.08 -6.26
N ALA A 208 4.27 21.88 -7.31
CA ALA A 208 3.18 22.58 -7.98
C ALA A 208 3.20 22.19 -9.46
N LYS A 209 2.16 21.49 -9.90
CA LYS A 209 1.99 21.08 -11.29
C LYS A 209 0.95 21.96 -11.96
N THR A 210 1.35 22.64 -13.02
CA THR A 210 0.45 23.46 -13.84
C THR A 210 0.16 22.72 -15.13
N ASP A 211 -1.11 22.38 -15.38
CA ASP A 211 -1.56 21.98 -16.72
C ASP A 211 -2.09 23.23 -17.43
N SER A 212 -1.50 23.55 -18.58
CA SER A 212 -1.96 24.67 -19.41
C SER A 212 -2.30 24.14 -20.79
N ARG A 213 -3.58 24.25 -21.16
CA ARG A 213 -4.05 23.92 -22.50
C ARG A 213 -4.16 25.20 -23.30
N SER A 214 -3.31 25.33 -24.31
CA SER A 214 -3.45 26.33 -25.37
C SER A 214 -3.81 25.63 -26.67
N GLU A 215 -4.74 26.21 -27.42
CA GLU A 215 -4.98 25.76 -28.78
C GLU A 215 -3.70 25.96 -29.61
N CYS A 216 -3.32 24.94 -30.38
CA CYS A 216 -2.19 25.06 -31.29
C CYS A 216 -2.47 26.19 -32.28
N THR A 217 -1.53 27.12 -32.41
CA THR A 217 -1.64 28.20 -33.38
C THR A 217 -1.68 27.63 -34.80
N PRO A 218 -2.35 28.31 -35.76
CA PRO A 218 -2.47 27.81 -37.14
C PRO A 218 -1.13 27.49 -37.81
N ASP A 219 -0.05 28.20 -37.46
CA ASP A 219 1.30 27.93 -37.97
C ASP A 219 1.88 26.62 -37.44
N ILE A 220 1.65 26.26 -36.17
CA ILE A 220 2.07 24.97 -35.62
C ILE A 220 1.32 23.85 -36.34
N VAL A 221 0.01 24.00 -36.52
CA VAL A 221 -0.81 23.03 -37.27
C VAL A 221 -0.32 22.89 -38.71
N ALA A 222 0.03 24.00 -39.37
CA ALA A 222 0.60 23.99 -40.72
C ALA A 222 1.96 23.28 -40.75
N ARG A 223 2.84 23.52 -39.78
CA ARG A 223 4.14 22.84 -39.66
C ARG A 223 3.98 21.33 -39.48
N THR A 224 3.02 20.88 -38.68
CA THR A 224 2.75 19.44 -38.53
C THR A 224 2.23 18.82 -39.83
N ARG A 225 1.42 19.57 -40.60
CA ARG A 225 0.95 19.15 -41.93
C ARG A 225 2.11 19.08 -42.94
N SER A 226 2.97 20.09 -42.98
CA SER A 226 4.15 20.11 -43.85
C SER A 226 5.14 19.01 -43.50
N ALA A 227 5.40 18.77 -42.21
CA ALA A 227 6.26 17.67 -41.76
C ALA A 227 5.72 16.29 -42.20
N ARG A 228 4.38 16.12 -42.21
CA ARG A 228 3.75 14.90 -42.73
C ARG A 228 3.94 14.72 -44.23
N LEU A 229 3.91 15.80 -45.02
CA LEU A 229 4.12 15.77 -46.47
C LEU A 229 5.58 15.43 -46.80
N VAL A 230 6.53 16.07 -46.12
CA VAL A 230 7.98 15.75 -46.22
C VAL A 230 8.25 14.29 -45.89
N ALA A 231 7.66 13.77 -44.81
CA ALA A 231 7.83 12.36 -44.43
C ALA A 231 7.25 11.36 -45.46
N ARG A 232 6.35 11.82 -46.35
CA ARG A 232 5.77 11.01 -47.44
C ARG A 232 6.54 11.11 -48.75
N GLY A 233 7.58 11.94 -48.82
CA GLY A 233 8.28 12.23 -50.08
C GLY A 233 7.44 13.03 -51.06
N GLU A 234 6.39 13.69 -50.56
CA GLU A 234 5.50 14.58 -51.32
C GLU A 234 6.01 16.02 -51.11
N GLU A 235 7.16 16.35 -51.70
CA GLU A 235 7.61 17.74 -51.82
C GLU A 235 7.08 18.32 -53.15
N GLU A 236 6.57 19.56 -53.10
CA GLU A 236 6.42 20.41 -54.31
C GLU A 236 7.79 20.88 -54.80
#